data_AF-A0A6J6WUZ2-F1
#
_entry.id   AF-A0A6J6WUZ2-F1
#
_cell.length_a   1.000
_cell.length_b   1.000
_cell.length_c   1.000
_cell.angle_alpha   90.00
_cell.angle_beta   90.00
_cell.angle_gamma   90.00
#
_symmetry.space_group_name_H-M   'P 1'
#
loop_
_entity.id
_entity.type
_entity.pdbx_description
1 polymer ?
#
loop_
_entity_poly.entity_id
_entity_poly.type
_entity_poly.pdbx_seq_one_letter_code
_entity_poly.pdbx_strand_id
1 'polypeptide(L)'
;MLIEGAGGPLSPIAADGDTADLARAHAADLVILVADAGLGTINAVRLAALAFHGFRVIVVLNRFDESDELHRRNRAWLEGLGFEISIDPKDVASQIQSHLATHLEA
;
A
#
# COMPACT_ATOMS: atom_id res chain seq x y z
N MET A 1 5.64 15.22 -0.87
CA MET A 1 6.48 14.69 -1.97
C MET A 1 6.03 13.26 -2.24
N LEU A 2 5.99 12.82 -3.50
CA LEU A 2 5.71 11.41 -3.85
C LEU A 2 7.02 10.73 -4.23
N ILE A 3 7.31 9.57 -3.64
CA ILE A 3 8.49 8.75 -3.94
C ILE A 3 8.01 7.37 -4.38
N GLU A 4 8.46 6.91 -5.54
CA GLU A 4 8.27 5.54 -6.00
C GLU A 4 9.44 4.67 -5.52
N GLY A 5 9.14 3.54 -4.89
CA GLY A 5 10.16 2.55 -4.49
C GLY A 5 10.65 1.72 -5.68
N ALA A 6 11.55 0.76 -5.42
CA ALA A 6 12.02 -0.16 -6.45
C ALA A 6 11.81 -1.61 -6.02
N GLY A 7 10.89 -2.32 -6.69
CA GLY A 7 10.52 -3.68 -6.34
C GLY A 7 9.52 -3.75 -5.18
N GLY A 8 9.70 -4.73 -4.29
CA GLY A 8 8.90 -4.89 -3.08
C GLY A 8 9.48 -4.09 -1.90
N PRO A 9 8.79 -4.10 -0.74
CA PRO A 9 9.23 -3.31 0.42
C PRO A 9 10.65 -3.64 0.89
N LEU A 10 11.01 -4.92 0.83
CA LEU A 10 12.33 -5.44 1.24
C LEU A 10 13.29 -5.67 0.08
N SER A 11 12.99 -5.09 -1.10
CA SER A 11 13.93 -5.12 -2.22
C SER A 11 15.08 -4.14 -1.96
N PRO A 12 16.35 -4.58 -2.03
CA PRO A 12 17.49 -3.68 -1.84
C PRO A 12 17.50 -2.58 -2.90
N ILE A 13 17.64 -1.33 -2.47
CA ILE A 13 17.73 -0.17 -3.38
C ILE A 13 19.08 0.56 -3.28
N ALA A 14 19.83 0.28 -2.22
CA ALA A 14 21.17 0.78 -1.95
C ALA A 14 21.98 -0.29 -1.19
N ALA A 15 23.25 0.01 -0.91
CA ALA A 15 24.12 -0.90 -0.15
C ALA A 15 23.72 -1.05 1.33
N ASP A 16 22.89 -0.14 1.82
CA ASP A 16 22.56 0.05 3.24
C ASP A 16 21.05 0.04 3.52
N GLY A 17 20.20 -0.28 2.53
CA GLY A 17 18.77 -0.35 2.79
C GLY A 17 17.89 -0.77 1.63
N ASP A 18 16.64 -1.03 1.99
CA ASP A 18 15.53 -1.34 1.09
C ASP A 18 14.52 -0.18 1.00
N THR A 19 13.40 -0.42 0.32
CA THR A 19 12.33 0.59 0.16
C THR A 19 11.67 0.94 1.50
N ALA A 20 11.60 0.02 2.46
CA ALA A 20 11.07 0.32 3.79
C ALA A 20 12.04 1.20 4.60
N ASP A 21 13.35 1.00 4.44
CA ASP A 21 14.35 1.90 5.03
C ASP A 21 14.26 3.32 4.45
N LEU A 22 14.02 3.45 3.14
CA LEU A 22 13.77 4.75 2.50
C LEU A 22 12.55 5.47 3.10
N ALA A 23 11.44 4.74 3.30
CA ALA A 23 10.23 5.29 3.92
C ALA A 23 10.50 5.81 5.35
N ARG A 24 11.31 5.09 6.14
CA ARG A 24 11.74 5.53 7.48
C ARG A 24 12.65 6.74 7.43
N ALA A 25 13.64 6.73 6.55
CA ALA A 25 14.61 7.81 6.43
C ALA A 25 13.96 9.15 6.05
N HIS A 26 12.89 9.11 5.25
CA HIS A 26 12.11 10.29 4.88
C HIS A 26 10.94 10.59 5.82
N ALA A 27 10.76 9.83 6.90
CA ALA A 27 9.63 9.93 7.81
C ALA A 27 8.29 9.98 7.05
N ALA A 28 8.09 9.03 6.13
CA ALA A 28 6.88 9.01 5.33
C ALA A 28 5.62 8.95 6.20
N ASP A 29 4.67 9.85 5.95
CA ASP A 29 3.41 9.90 6.70
C ASP A 29 2.36 8.89 6.18
N LEU A 30 2.53 8.45 4.93
CA LEU A 30 1.61 7.56 4.23
C LEU A 30 2.38 6.65 3.26
N VAL A 31 2.05 5.37 3.27
CA VAL A 31 2.56 4.36 2.32
C VAL A 31 1.42 3.85 1.44
N ILE A 32 1.69 3.76 0.14
CA ILE A 32 0.79 3.14 -0.83
C ILE A 32 1.39 1.80 -1.23
N LEU A 33 0.76 0.70 -0.80
CA LEU A 33 1.21 -0.66 -1.10
C LEU A 33 0.42 -1.22 -2.28
N VAL A 34 1.01 -1.23 -3.46
CA VAL A 34 0.37 -1.77 -4.66
C VAL A 34 0.58 -3.28 -4.74
N ALA A 35 -0.49 -4.04 -4.87
CA ALA A 35 -0.48 -5.50 -4.98
C ALA A 35 -1.40 -5.97 -6.11
N ASP A 36 -1.16 -7.19 -6.62
CA ASP A 36 -2.11 -7.87 -7.51
C ASP A 36 -3.39 -8.26 -6.74
N ALA A 37 -4.52 -8.46 -7.42
CA ALA A 37 -5.78 -8.88 -6.80
C ALA A 37 -5.98 -10.42 -6.75
N GLY A 38 -5.13 -11.17 -7.45
CA GLY A 38 -5.27 -12.60 -7.69
C GLY A 38 -4.71 -13.51 -6.59
N LEU A 39 -4.44 -14.76 -6.97
CA LEU A 39 -4.04 -15.80 -6.02
C LEU A 39 -2.72 -15.45 -5.32
N GLY A 40 -2.69 -15.63 -4.00
CA GLY A 40 -1.54 -15.33 -3.17
C GLY A 40 -1.48 -13.90 -2.65
N THR A 41 -2.35 -12.99 -3.11
CA THR A 41 -2.36 -11.58 -2.69
C THR A 41 -2.51 -11.42 -1.18
N ILE A 42 -3.36 -12.24 -0.52
CA ILE A 42 -3.55 -12.16 0.93
C ILE A 42 -2.22 -12.36 1.67
N ASN A 43 -1.42 -13.35 1.28
CA ASN A 43 -0.12 -13.57 1.88
C ASN A 43 0.87 -12.45 1.51
N ALA A 44 0.92 -12.07 0.24
CA ALA A 44 1.82 -11.03 -0.25
C ALA A 44 1.61 -9.69 0.46
N VAL A 45 0.36 -9.23 0.55
CA VAL A 45 -0.02 -7.98 1.25
C VAL A 45 0.36 -8.05 2.72
N ARG A 46 0.06 -9.15 3.41
CA ARG A 46 0.39 -9.29 4.84
C ARG A 46 1.88 -9.22 5.10
N LEU A 47 2.68 -9.96 4.32
CA LEU A 47 4.15 -9.94 4.47
C LEU A 47 4.73 -8.57 4.11
N ALA A 48 4.25 -7.95 3.04
CA ALA A 48 4.69 -6.63 2.61
C ALA A 48 4.36 -5.54 3.64
N ALA A 49 3.15 -5.57 4.22
CA ALA A 49 2.72 -4.59 5.21
C ALA A 49 3.53 -4.65 6.52
N LEU A 50 4.07 -5.82 6.90
CA LEU A 50 4.94 -5.94 8.07
C LEU A 50 6.19 -5.06 7.95
N ALA A 51 6.72 -4.87 6.74
CA ALA A 51 7.86 -3.99 6.49
C ALA A 51 7.55 -2.52 6.82
N PHE A 52 6.28 -2.12 6.76
CA PHE A 52 5.79 -0.78 7.06
C PHE A 52 5.03 -0.70 8.38
N HIS A 53 5.36 -1.56 9.35
CA HIS A 53 4.77 -1.48 10.69
C HIS A 53 4.96 -0.08 11.30
N GLY A 54 3.87 0.51 11.79
CA GLY A 54 3.85 1.86 12.36
C GLY A 54 3.53 2.98 11.35
N PHE A 55 3.54 2.68 10.06
CA PHE A 55 3.06 3.61 9.02
C PHE A 55 1.56 3.42 8.78
N ARG A 56 0.88 4.47 8.34
CA ARG A 56 -0.43 4.32 7.69
C ARG A 56 -0.21 3.72 6.30
N VAL A 57 -0.90 2.63 5.99
CA VAL A 57 -0.76 1.91 4.71
C VAL A 57 -2.12 1.85 4.01
N ILE A 58 -2.18 2.35 2.77
CA ILE A 58 -3.28 2.10 1.84
C ILE A 58 -2.83 1.00 0.88
N VAL A 59 -3.55 -0.12 0.84
CA VAL A 59 -3.28 -1.21 -0.10
C VAL A 59 -4.10 -0.99 -1.36
N VAL A 60 -3.45 -1.01 -2.52
CA VAL A 60 -4.10 -0.86 -3.82
C VAL A 60 -4.09 -2.20 -4.53
N LEU A 61 -5.25 -2.79 -4.74
CA LEU A 61 -5.39 -4.00 -5.54
C LEU A 61 -5.43 -3.62 -7.03
N ASN A 62 -4.27 -3.66 -7.66
CA ASN A 62 -4.10 -3.33 -9.07
C ASN A 62 -4.82 -4.34 -9.96
N ARG A 63 -5.36 -3.87 -11.10
CA ARG A 63 -6.10 -4.67 -12.08
C ARG A 63 -7.24 -5.48 -11.47
N PHE A 64 -7.82 -4.98 -10.38
CA PHE A 64 -8.99 -5.58 -9.78
C PHE A 64 -10.13 -5.65 -10.79
N ASP A 65 -10.80 -6.80 -10.82
CA ASP A 65 -11.94 -7.07 -11.69
C ASP A 65 -13.13 -7.43 -10.82
N GLU A 66 -14.15 -6.55 -10.80
CA GLU A 66 -15.36 -6.74 -10.01
C GLU A 66 -16.17 -7.95 -10.47
N SER A 67 -15.95 -8.46 -11.69
CA SER A 67 -16.60 -9.68 -12.17
C SER A 67 -15.92 -10.96 -11.67
N ASP A 68 -14.66 -10.89 -11.24
CA ASP A 68 -13.88 -12.02 -10.73
C ASP A 68 -14.20 -12.31 -9.25
N GLU A 69 -14.69 -13.52 -8.95
CA GLU A 69 -15.04 -13.94 -7.59
C GLU A 69 -13.81 -13.99 -6.65
N LEU A 70 -12.67 -14.44 -7.16
CA LEU A 70 -11.44 -14.55 -6.37
C LEU A 70 -10.99 -13.16 -5.93
N HIS A 71 -11.01 -12.18 -6.83
CA HIS A 71 -10.67 -10.79 -6.52
C HIS A 71 -11.55 -10.23 -5.40
N ARG A 72 -12.88 -10.35 -5.53
CA ARG A 72 -13.83 -9.90 -4.51
C ARG A 72 -13.58 -10.55 -3.15
N ARG A 73 -13.31 -11.86 -3.14
CA ARG A 73 -13.06 -12.62 -1.90
C ARG A 73 -11.73 -12.23 -1.25
N ASN A 74 -10.68 -12.03 -2.03
CA ASN A 74 -9.39 -11.57 -1.53
C ASN A 74 -9.51 -10.17 -0.91
N ARG A 75 -10.20 -9.25 -1.58
CA ARG A 75 -10.51 -7.92 -1.05
C ARG A 75 -11.24 -8.01 0.28
N ALA A 76 -12.37 -8.72 0.32
CA ALA A 76 -13.17 -8.86 1.54
C ALA A 76 -12.38 -9.49 2.70
N TRP A 77 -11.49 -10.44 2.40
CA TRP A 77 -10.62 -11.04 3.41
C TRP A 77 -9.62 -10.02 3.98
N LEU A 78 -8.96 -9.24 3.11
CA LEU A 78 -8.01 -8.22 3.52
C LEU A 78 -8.68 -7.09 4.31
N GLU A 79 -9.86 -6.62 3.87
CA GLU A 79 -10.69 -5.67 4.63
C GLU A 79 -11.07 -6.23 6.01
N GLY A 80 -11.44 -7.51 6.09
CA GLY A 80 -11.73 -8.20 7.36
C GLY A 80 -10.51 -8.34 8.29
N LEU A 81 -9.29 -8.26 7.75
CA LEU A 81 -8.05 -8.18 8.54
C LEU A 81 -7.70 -6.75 8.98
N GLY A 82 -8.51 -5.74 8.58
CA GLY A 82 -8.33 -4.34 8.96
C GLY A 82 -7.44 -3.53 8.01
N PHE A 83 -7.13 -4.03 6.81
CA PHE A 83 -6.41 -3.24 5.82
C PHE A 83 -7.31 -2.17 5.17
N GLU A 84 -6.78 -0.96 4.99
CA GLU A 84 -7.40 0.08 4.14
C GLU A 84 -7.16 -0.30 2.68
N ILE A 85 -8.20 -0.71 1.95
CA ILE A 85 -8.11 -1.19 0.56
C ILE A 85 -8.69 -0.17 -0.42
N SER A 86 -8.00 0.04 -1.54
CA SER A 86 -8.52 0.71 -2.73
C SER A 86 -8.36 -0.16 -3.98
N ILE A 87 -9.26 0.00 -4.93
CA ILE A 87 -9.24 -0.69 -6.25
C ILE A 87 -9.18 0.31 -7.43
N ASP A 88 -9.33 1.61 -7.17
CA ASP A 88 -9.31 2.67 -8.17
C ASP A 88 -8.19 3.68 -7.83
N PRO A 89 -7.24 3.93 -8.75
CA PRO A 89 -6.23 4.99 -8.57
C PRO A 89 -6.81 6.38 -8.25
N LYS A 90 -8.03 6.69 -8.69
CA LYS A 90 -8.69 7.97 -8.38
C LYS A 90 -9.01 8.09 -6.90
N ASP A 91 -9.50 7.02 -6.28
CA ASP A 91 -9.81 7.00 -4.85
C ASP A 91 -8.53 7.20 -4.04
N VAL A 92 -7.43 6.56 -4.46
CA VAL A 92 -6.11 6.73 -3.85
C VAL A 92 -5.63 8.17 -3.96
N ALA A 93 -5.76 8.79 -5.14
CA ALA A 93 -5.40 10.18 -5.34
C ALA A 93 -6.21 11.12 -4.43
N SER A 94 -7.52 10.89 -4.28
CA SER A 94 -8.36 11.65 -3.35
C SER A 94 -7.94 11.45 -1.89
N GLN A 95 -7.63 10.22 -1.47
CA GLN A 95 -7.13 9.93 -0.12
C GLN A 95 -5.80 10.64 0.19
N ILE A 96 -4.88 10.70 -0.78
CA ILE A 96 -3.62 11.43 -0.66
C ILE A 96 -3.90 12.95 -0.52
N GLN A 97 -4.77 13.51 -1.36
CA GLN A 97 -5.11 14.94 -1.29
C GLN A 97 -5.73 15.31 0.06
N SER A 98 -6.66 14.50 0.58
CA SER A 98 -7.24 14.71 1.90
C SER A 98 -6.18 14.63 3.01
N HIS A 99 -5.27 13.66 2.93
CA HIS A 99 -4.20 13.51 3.91
C HIS A 99 -3.23 14.71 3.91
N LEU A 100 -2.87 15.22 2.73
CA LEU A 100 -2.04 16.42 2.58
C LEU A 100 -2.73 17.67 3.15
N ALA A 101 -4.04 17.81 2.96
CA ALA A 101 -4.80 18.93 3.52
C ALA A 101 -4.75 18.96 5.05
N THR A 102 -4.86 17.80 5.72
CA THR A 102 -4.77 17.70 7.19
C THR A 102 -3.41 18.15 7.74
N HIS A 103 -2.32 18.00 6.96
CA HIS A 103 -0.96 18.39 7.38
C HIS A 103 -0.63 19.85 7.05
N LEU A 104 -1.40 20.50 6.17
CA LEU A 104 -1.24 21.93 5.87
C LEU A 104 -2.02 22.82 6.85
N GLU A 105 -2.99 22.25 7.56
CA GLU A 105 -3.81 22.95 8.56
C GLU A 105 -3.28 22.80 10.01
N ALA A 106 -2.23 22.00 10.22
CA ALA A 106 -1.59 21.71 11.51
C ALA A 106 -0.26 22.46 11.67
#